data_AF-A0A2S7D565-F1
#
_entry.id   AF-A0A2S7D565-F1
#
_cell.length_a   1.000
_cell.length_b   1.000
_cell.length_c   1.000
_cell.angle_alpha   90.00
_cell.angle_beta   90.00
_cell.angle_gamma   90.00
#
_symmetry.space_group_name_H-M   'P 1'
#
loop_
_entity.id
_entity.type
_entity.pdbx_description
1 polymer ?
#
loop_
_entity_poly.entity_id
_entity_poly.type
_entity_poly.pdbx_seq_one_letter_code
_entity_poly.pdbx_strand_id
1 'polypeptide(L)'
;MIGVGGTLAYWAQVPDAFFAQHACEVTVVNLDDSPPPAARTHPRSQWGDGCALGYADNAFDIAHSNSVIEHVGDAARTHAFADQIRRVAAQYYVQTPNYWFPIEPHYLAPGIQFLPRAWQADLLYRLPLGRIDRPQTRARRHDVSWMRSACCAGARWHGCFPRRR
;
A
#
# COMPACT_ATOMS: atom_id res chain seq x y z
N MET A 1 11.72 -3.23 13.07
CA MET A 1 11.29 -2.80 11.72
C MET A 1 9.96 -2.05 11.79
N ILE A 2 9.67 -1.21 10.81
CA ILE A 2 8.37 -0.55 10.64
C ILE A 2 7.68 -1.03 9.37
N GLY A 3 6.42 -1.45 9.48
CA GLY A 3 5.51 -1.69 8.37
C GLY A 3 4.60 -0.48 8.18
N VAL A 4 4.71 0.24 7.07
CA VAL A 4 3.86 1.41 6.80
C VAL A 4 2.75 1.02 5.83
N GLY A 5 1.54 1.00 6.38
CA GLY A 5 0.33 0.43 5.80
C GLY A 5 0.36 -1.10 5.72
N GLY A 6 -0.70 -1.68 5.15
CA GLY A 6 -1.02 -3.09 5.32
C GLY A 6 -1.68 -3.38 6.68
N THR A 7 -2.34 -4.53 6.80
CA THR A 7 -3.06 -4.91 8.02
C THR A 7 -2.21 -5.89 8.85
N LEU A 8 -2.54 -6.06 10.13
CA LEU A 8 -1.94 -7.13 10.94
C LEU A 8 -2.16 -8.52 10.33
N ALA A 9 -3.21 -8.71 9.51
CA ALA A 9 -3.45 -9.94 8.78
C ALA A 9 -2.36 -10.25 7.73
N TYR A 10 -1.72 -9.24 7.14
CA TYR A 10 -0.56 -9.46 6.25
C TYR A 10 0.56 -10.20 6.98
N TRP A 11 0.82 -9.80 8.22
CA TRP A 11 1.86 -10.38 9.05
C TRP A 11 1.47 -11.73 9.64
N ALA A 12 0.19 -12.14 9.59
CA ALA A 12 -0.30 -13.43 10.11
C ALA A 12 0.37 -14.65 9.47
N GLN A 13 0.96 -14.47 8.29
CA GLN A 13 1.69 -15.52 7.57
C GLN A 13 3.06 -15.84 8.20
N VAL A 14 3.59 -14.94 9.03
CA VAL A 14 4.87 -15.13 9.72
C VAL A 14 4.59 -15.55 11.17
N PRO A 15 5.03 -16.72 11.65
CA PRO A 15 4.78 -17.16 13.02
C PRO A 15 5.49 -16.28 14.08
N ASP A 16 4.88 -16.12 15.26
CA ASP A 16 5.48 -15.40 16.39
C ASP A 16 6.83 -15.99 16.82
N ALA A 17 6.98 -17.32 16.72
CA ALA A 17 8.25 -18.00 16.99
C ALA A 17 9.41 -17.49 16.11
N PHE A 18 9.14 -17.11 14.85
CA PHE A 18 10.15 -16.54 13.97
C PHE A 18 10.62 -15.18 14.49
N PHE A 19 9.68 -14.31 14.87
CA PHE A 19 10.01 -13.01 15.45
C PHE A 19 10.79 -13.16 16.76
N ALA A 20 10.39 -14.08 17.64
CA ALA A 20 11.10 -14.37 18.87
C ALA A 20 12.53 -14.88 18.63
N GLN A 21 12.68 -15.85 17.72
CA GLN A 21 13.98 -16.46 17.38
C GLN A 21 14.97 -15.44 16.81
N HIS A 22 14.48 -14.46 16.04
CA HIS A 22 15.31 -13.44 15.40
C HIS A 22 15.31 -12.09 16.14
N ALA A 23 14.74 -12.02 17.35
CA ALA A 23 14.58 -10.78 18.12
C ALA A 23 13.99 -9.64 17.28
N CYS A 24 13.03 -9.96 16.41
CA CYS A 24 12.51 -9.05 15.42
C CYS A 24 11.20 -8.41 15.90
N GLU A 25 11.23 -7.11 16.13
CA GLU A 25 10.05 -6.32 16.49
C GLU A 25 9.46 -5.64 15.25
N VAL A 26 8.14 -5.69 15.11
CA VAL A 26 7.42 -5.10 13.97
C VAL A 26 6.40 -4.09 14.48
N THR A 27 6.59 -2.82 14.13
CA THR A 27 5.57 -1.78 14.34
C THR A 27 4.83 -1.55 13.04
N VAL A 28 3.53 -1.83 13.01
CA VAL A 28 2.65 -1.63 11.86
C VAL A 28 1.89 -0.32 12.04
N VAL A 29 2.11 0.62 11.13
CA VAL A 29 1.44 1.93 11.13
C VAL A 29 0.35 1.93 10.07
N ASN A 30 -0.90 2.18 10.46
CA ASN A 30 -2.02 2.28 9.53
C ASN A 30 -3.02 3.35 9.98
N LEU A 31 -3.83 3.85 9.05
CA LEU A 31 -4.93 4.78 9.35
C LEU A 31 -6.15 4.06 9.96
N ASP A 32 -6.19 2.74 9.83
CA ASP A 32 -7.18 1.85 10.44
C ASP A 32 -6.67 1.40 11.82
N ASP A 33 -7.47 1.65 12.85
CA ASP A 33 -7.20 1.23 14.23
C ASP A 33 -7.84 -0.13 14.55
N SER A 34 -8.13 -0.93 13.52
CA SER A 34 -8.71 -2.25 13.67
C SER A 34 -7.87 -3.12 14.62
N PRO A 35 -8.52 -3.74 15.62
CA PRO A 35 -7.80 -4.53 16.61
C PRO A 35 -7.11 -5.74 15.96
N PRO A 36 -5.96 -6.18 16.50
CA PRO A 36 -5.29 -7.39 16.05
C PRO A 36 -6.26 -8.58 15.98
N PRO A 37 -6.25 -9.37 14.88
CA PRO A 37 -6.87 -10.68 14.92
C PRO A 37 -6.07 -11.56 15.90
N ALA A 38 -6.66 -11.83 17.07
CA ALA A 38 -6.12 -12.58 18.20
C ALA A 38 -4.82 -12.02 18.84
N ALA A 39 -4.47 -12.52 20.02
CA ALA A 39 -3.40 -12.07 20.91
C ALA A 39 -1.99 -12.34 20.36
N ARG A 40 -1.65 -11.77 19.22
CA ARG A 40 -0.26 -11.74 18.73
C ARG A 40 0.57 -10.81 19.59
N THR A 41 1.77 -11.25 19.95
CA THR A 41 2.66 -10.47 20.85
C THR A 41 3.72 -9.68 20.09
N HIS A 42 4.00 -10.04 18.82
CA HIS A 42 5.13 -9.49 18.08
C HIS A 42 4.76 -8.30 17.18
N PRO A 43 3.91 -8.40 16.14
CA PRO A 43 3.50 -7.22 15.39
C PRO A 43 2.58 -6.33 16.22
N ARG A 44 3.01 -5.10 16.49
CA ARG A 44 2.23 -4.09 17.21
C ARG A 44 1.57 -3.18 16.20
N SER A 45 0.26 -2.94 16.34
CA SER A 45 -0.43 -1.92 15.53
C SER A 45 -0.30 -0.55 16.20
N GLN A 46 -0.15 0.47 15.37
CA GLN A 46 -0.20 1.86 15.78
C GLN A 46 -0.97 2.67 14.74
N TRP A 47 -1.89 3.50 15.20
CA TRP A 47 -2.55 4.45 14.32
C TRP A 47 -1.57 5.53 13.83
N GLY A 48 -1.55 5.83 12.53
CA GLY A 48 -0.78 6.94 11.99
C GLY A 48 -0.81 7.07 10.46
N ASP A 49 -0.53 8.29 9.99
CA ASP A 49 -0.39 8.60 8.56
C ASP A 49 1.04 8.32 8.08
N GLY A 50 1.18 7.41 7.10
CA GLY A 50 2.46 7.07 6.48
C GLY A 50 3.14 8.25 5.77
N CYS A 51 2.42 9.33 5.46
CA CYS A 51 2.98 10.55 4.88
C CYS A 51 3.56 11.51 5.92
N ALA A 52 3.30 11.28 7.21
CA ALA A 52 3.70 12.14 8.32
C ALA A 52 4.01 11.31 9.58
N LEU A 53 5.02 10.44 9.47
CA LEU A 53 5.38 9.53 10.55
C LEU A 53 6.01 10.28 11.73
N GLY A 54 5.45 10.09 12.93
CA GLY A 54 5.92 10.69 14.19
C GLY A 54 7.19 10.07 14.79
N TYR A 55 8.06 9.46 13.98
CA TYR A 55 9.30 8.83 14.42
C TYR A 55 10.52 9.68 14.04
N ALA A 56 11.60 9.55 14.80
CA ALA A 56 12.89 10.15 14.47
C ALA A 56 13.51 9.53 13.21
N ASP A 57 14.54 10.19 12.67
CA ASP A 57 15.32 9.67 11.56
C ASP A 57 16.03 8.39 11.99
N ASN A 58 16.02 7.37 11.12
CA ASN A 58 16.59 6.03 11.40
C ASN A 58 16.11 5.41 12.72
N ALA A 59 14.86 5.67 13.13
CA ALA A 59 14.27 5.04 14.31
C ALA A 59 14.10 3.50 14.15
N PHE A 60 14.17 2.99 12.92
CA PHE A 60 14.06 1.56 12.61
C PHE A 60 15.19 1.09 11.70
N ASP A 61 15.55 -0.20 11.80
CA ASP A 61 16.55 -0.81 10.92
C ASP A 61 16.05 -0.93 9.48
N ILE A 62 14.78 -1.33 9.34
CA ILE A 62 14.12 -1.61 8.05
C ILE A 62 12.72 -0.99 8.03
N ALA A 63 12.39 -0.31 6.93
CA ALA A 63 11.02 0.09 6.59
C ALA A 63 10.44 -0.80 5.49
N HIS A 64 9.25 -1.33 5.70
CA HIS A 64 8.53 -2.17 4.76
C HIS A 64 7.20 -1.51 4.40
N SER A 65 6.83 -1.50 3.13
CA SER A 65 5.49 -1.09 2.70
C SER A 65 5.02 -1.91 1.51
N ASN A 66 3.77 -2.36 1.57
CA ASN A 66 3.16 -3.20 0.54
C ASN A 66 1.87 -2.53 0.05
N SER A 67 1.85 -2.15 -1.22
CA SER A 67 0.69 -1.64 -1.96
C SER A 67 0.03 -0.41 -1.31
N VAL A 68 0.80 0.47 -0.66
CA VAL A 68 0.24 1.65 0.05
C VAL A 68 0.48 2.94 -0.72
N ILE A 69 1.67 3.09 -1.31
CA ILE A 69 2.14 4.33 -1.95
C ILE A 69 1.23 4.81 -3.10
N GLU A 70 0.44 3.93 -3.70
CA GLU A 70 -0.54 4.27 -4.74
C GLU A 70 -1.89 4.75 -4.19
N HIS A 71 -2.15 4.56 -2.90
CA HIS A 71 -3.39 4.98 -2.24
C HIS A 71 -3.22 6.25 -1.39
N VAL A 72 -1.99 6.74 -1.18
CA VAL A 72 -1.75 7.90 -0.30
C VAL A 72 -2.24 9.22 -0.86
N GLY A 73 -2.66 9.28 -2.13
CA GLY A 73 -3.31 10.44 -2.73
C GLY A 73 -2.58 10.97 -3.97
N ASP A 74 -2.34 12.28 -3.99
CA ASP A 74 -1.69 12.96 -5.11
C ASP A 74 -0.17 12.78 -5.11
N ALA A 75 0.50 13.34 -6.12
CA ALA A 75 1.96 13.24 -6.26
C ALA A 75 2.73 13.86 -5.08
N ALA A 76 2.21 14.91 -4.45
CA ALA A 76 2.85 15.52 -3.29
C ALA A 76 2.81 14.56 -2.10
N ARG A 77 1.67 13.91 -1.85
CA ARG A 77 1.56 12.87 -0.82
C ARG A 77 2.36 11.62 -1.15
N THR A 78 2.44 11.22 -2.42
CA THR A 78 3.33 10.12 -2.84
C THR A 78 4.79 10.41 -2.50
N HIS A 79 5.28 11.62 -2.79
CA HIS A 79 6.64 12.02 -2.40
C HIS A 79 6.81 12.10 -0.89
N ALA A 80 5.86 12.71 -0.17
CA ALA A 80 5.92 12.78 1.28
C ALA A 80 6.00 11.39 1.92
N PHE A 81 5.20 10.43 1.43
CA PHE A 81 5.27 9.03 1.85
C PHE A 81 6.64 8.42 1.61
N ALA A 82 7.19 8.57 0.40
CA ALA A 82 8.50 8.05 0.06
C ALA A 82 9.61 8.69 0.92
N ASP A 83 9.51 9.98 1.20
CA ASP A 83 10.43 10.71 2.07
C ASP A 83 10.39 10.16 3.49
N GLN A 84 9.18 9.91 4.03
CA GLN A 84 9.04 9.28 5.34
C GLN A 84 9.69 7.89 5.38
N ILE A 85 9.44 7.02 4.38
CA ILE A 85 10.05 5.68 4.31
C ILE A 85 11.58 5.76 4.31
N ARG A 86 12.16 6.64 3.49
CA ARG A 86 13.62 6.81 3.39
C ARG A 86 14.25 7.43 4.64
N ARG A 87 13.47 8.22 5.40
CA ARG A 87 13.91 8.93 6.59
C ARG A 87 13.89 8.05 7.83
N VAL A 88 12.83 7.26 8.04
CA VAL A 88 12.66 6.47 9.28
C VAL A 88 13.53 5.22 9.34
N ALA A 89 14.07 4.75 8.21
CA ALA A 89 14.96 3.61 8.16
C ALA A 89 16.02 3.73 7.05
N ALA A 90 17.23 3.26 7.35
CA ALA A 90 18.34 3.25 6.40
C ALA A 90 18.11 2.27 5.24
N GLN A 91 17.42 1.15 5.50
CA GLN A 91 17.06 0.12 4.53
C GLN A 91 15.53 0.06 4.38
N TYR A 92 15.05 -0.17 3.16
CA TYR A 92 13.62 -0.30 2.94
C TYR A 92 13.26 -1.24 1.78
N TYR A 93 12.08 -1.83 1.90
CA TYR A 93 11.41 -2.56 0.84
C TYR A 93 10.02 -1.98 0.62
N VAL A 94 9.81 -1.37 -0.55
CA VAL A 94 8.50 -0.82 -0.93
C VAL A 94 8.05 -1.54 -2.18
N GLN A 95 6.87 -2.14 -2.11
CA GLN A 95 6.23 -2.82 -3.23
C GLN A 95 4.96 -2.07 -3.62
N THR A 96 4.78 -1.91 -4.93
CA THR A 96 3.57 -1.37 -5.56
C THR A 96 3.36 -2.13 -6.87
N PRO A 97 2.11 -2.36 -7.28
CA PRO A 97 1.76 -2.70 -8.64
C PRO A 97 2.50 -1.90 -9.71
N ASN A 98 3.02 -2.59 -10.71
CA ASN A 98 3.66 -1.99 -11.88
C ASN A 98 2.58 -1.64 -12.93
N TYR A 99 2.50 -0.37 -13.32
CA TYR A 99 1.55 0.10 -14.33
C TYR A 99 1.61 -0.71 -15.65
N TRP A 100 2.82 -1.13 -16.04
CA TRP A 100 3.05 -1.83 -17.30
C TRP A 100 2.83 -3.35 -17.23
N PHE A 101 2.45 -3.91 -16.09
CA PHE A 101 2.12 -5.33 -16.00
C PHE A 101 0.80 -5.60 -16.75
N PRO A 102 0.69 -6.65 -17.58
CA PRO A 102 -0.46 -6.82 -18.49
C PRO A 102 -1.80 -7.09 -17.78
N ILE A 103 -1.77 -7.53 -16.52
CA ILE A 103 -2.97 -7.85 -15.73
C ILE A 103 -3.06 -6.85 -14.59
N GLU A 104 -4.14 -6.07 -14.53
CA GLU A 104 -4.35 -5.16 -13.42
C GLU A 104 -4.66 -5.95 -12.14
N PRO A 105 -3.83 -5.88 -11.08
CA PRO A 105 -3.95 -6.76 -9.91
C PRO A 105 -5.24 -6.55 -9.10
N HIS A 106 -5.85 -5.36 -9.19
CA HIS A 106 -7.09 -5.04 -8.49
C HIS A 106 -8.32 -5.68 -9.15
N TYR A 107 -8.36 -5.66 -10.49
CA TYR A 107 -9.49 -6.15 -11.26
C TYR A 107 -9.27 -7.57 -11.80
N LEU A 108 -8.04 -8.09 -11.72
CA LEU A 108 -7.59 -9.33 -12.37
C LEU A 108 -7.96 -9.38 -13.85
N ALA A 109 -8.00 -8.22 -14.50
CA ALA A 109 -8.45 -8.04 -15.87
C ALA A 109 -7.29 -7.55 -16.75
N PRO A 110 -7.09 -8.15 -17.94
CA PRO A 110 -6.04 -7.72 -18.85
C PRO A 110 -6.25 -6.29 -19.35
N GLY A 111 -5.23 -5.45 -19.23
CA GLY A 111 -5.12 -4.14 -19.89
C GLY A 111 -6.14 -3.06 -19.51
N ILE A 112 -6.98 -3.29 -18.51
CA ILE A 112 -8.03 -2.34 -18.09
C ILE A 112 -7.44 -1.02 -17.59
N GLN A 113 -6.26 -1.02 -16.96
CA GLN A 113 -5.59 0.18 -16.44
C GLN A 113 -5.04 1.12 -17.52
N PHE A 114 -4.97 0.65 -18.77
CA PHE A 114 -4.61 1.48 -19.93
C PHE A 114 -5.81 2.18 -20.55
N LEU A 115 -7.04 1.80 -20.18
CA LEU A 115 -8.26 2.40 -20.72
C LEU A 115 -8.53 3.77 -20.07
N PRO A 116 -9.21 4.70 -20.77
CA PRO A 116 -9.70 5.91 -20.15
C PRO A 116 -10.58 5.62 -18.93
N ARG A 117 -10.53 6.47 -17.90
CA ARG A 117 -11.29 6.26 -16.65
C ARG A 117 -12.78 5.98 -16.87
N ALA A 118 -13.41 6.67 -17.82
CA ALA A 118 -14.83 6.44 -18.12
C ALA A 118 -15.12 5.02 -18.61
N TRP A 119 -14.18 4.40 -19.34
CA TRP A 119 -14.31 3.02 -19.84
C TRP A 119 -14.02 2.02 -18.73
N GLN A 120 -13.01 2.28 -17.89
CA GLN A 120 -12.77 1.49 -16.69
C GLN A 120 -14.03 1.44 -15.81
N ALA A 121 -14.63 2.60 -15.53
CA ALA A 121 -15.87 2.70 -14.75
C ALA A 121 -17.04 1.94 -15.39
N ASP A 122 -17.20 2.02 -16.71
CA ASP A 122 -18.27 1.31 -17.43
C ASP A 122 -18.04 -0.22 -17.41
N LEU A 123 -16.80 -0.68 -17.58
CA LEU A 123 -16.46 -2.10 -17.54
C LEU A 123 -16.69 -2.69 -16.14
N LEU A 124 -16.23 -2.00 -15.09
CA LEU A 124 -16.43 -2.40 -13.69
C LEU A 124 -17.91 -2.34 -13.27
N TYR A 125 -18.69 -1.45 -13.88
CA TYR A 125 -20.13 -1.42 -13.68
C TYR A 125 -20.84 -2.59 -14.38
N ARG A 126 -20.34 -3.09 -15.51
CA ARG A 126 -21.01 -4.13 -16.31
C ARG A 126 -20.59 -5.54 -15.95
N LEU A 127 -19.33 -5.75 -15.61
CA LEU A 127 -18.74 -7.07 -15.35
C LEU A 127 -18.28 -7.18 -13.90
N PRO A 128 -18.49 -8.33 -13.25
CA PRO A 128 -17.89 -8.61 -11.94
C PRO A 128 -16.40 -8.91 -12.15
N LEU A 129 -15.53 -7.93 -11.86
CA LEU A 129 -14.09 -8.06 -12.02
C LEU A 129 -13.38 -8.00 -10.67
N GLY A 130 -12.46 -8.94 -10.44
CA GLY A 130 -11.57 -8.95 -9.28
C GLY A 130 -12.29 -9.06 -7.93
N ARG A 131 -11.73 -8.40 -6.92
CA ARG A 131 -12.26 -8.36 -5.54
C ARG A 131 -13.09 -7.09 -5.26
N ILE A 132 -13.66 -6.48 -6.29
CA ILE A 132 -14.31 -5.18 -6.15
C ILE A 132 -15.82 -5.32 -6.13
N ASP A 133 -16.42 -4.65 -5.15
CA ASP A 133 -17.87 -4.53 -5.07
C ASP A 133 -18.40 -3.71 -6.24
N ARG A 134 -19.34 -4.30 -6.97
CA ARG A 134 -19.98 -3.65 -8.11
C ARG A 134 -20.73 -2.39 -7.62
N PRO A 135 -20.60 -1.24 -8.32
CA PRO A 135 -21.40 -0.07 -7.99
C PRO A 135 -22.89 -0.42 -8.08
N GLN A 136 -23.64 -0.17 -7.00
CA GLN A 136 -25.06 -0.50 -6.92
C GLN A 136 -25.92 0.24 -7.96
N THR A 137 -25.45 1.38 -8.45
CA THR A 137 -26.17 2.20 -9.45
C THR A 137 -25.23 2.76 -10.51
N ARG A 138 -25.76 2.99 -11.71
CA ARG A 138 -25.03 3.57 -12.85
C ARG A 138 -24.52 4.98 -12.56
N ALA A 139 -25.21 5.75 -11.71
CA ALA A 139 -24.81 7.09 -11.30
C ALA A 139 -23.50 7.06 -10.49
N ARG A 140 -23.31 6.02 -9.65
CA ARG A 140 -22.13 5.86 -8.79
C ARG A 140 -20.92 5.21 -9.45
N ARG A 141 -20.96 4.94 -10.77
CA ARG A 141 -19.83 4.30 -11.49
C ARG A 141 -18.52 5.10 -11.43
N HIS A 142 -18.61 6.42 -11.23
CA HIS A 142 -17.44 7.31 -11.14
C HIS A 142 -17.00 7.60 -9.70
N ASP A 143 -17.82 7.22 -8.70
CA ASP A 143 -17.55 7.42 -7.25
C ASP A 143 -16.70 6.29 -6.65
N VAL A 144 -16.12 5.43 -7.49
CA VAL A 144 -15.30 4.30 -7.03
C VAL A 144 -13.98 4.87 -6.52
N SER A 145 -13.90 5.13 -5.21
CA SER A 145 -12.69 5.65 -4.52
C SER A 145 -11.45 4.83 -4.83
N TRP A 146 -11.62 3.54 -5.10
CA TRP A 146 -10.57 2.58 -5.50
C TRP A 146 -10.04 2.77 -6.93
N MET A 147 -10.71 3.52 -7.82
CA MET A 147 -10.13 3.91 -9.12
C MET A 147 -8.95 4.90 -8.98
N ARG A 148 -8.65 5.36 -7.76
CA ARG A 148 -7.45 6.15 -7.45
C ARG A 148 -6.22 5.29 -7.16
N SER A 149 -6.38 3.97 -7.03
CA SER A 149 -5.28 2.99 -7.00
C SER A 149 -4.64 2.95 -8.38
N ALA A 150 -3.77 3.91 -8.62
CA ALA A 150 -3.01 3.98 -9.86
C ALA A 150 -1.71 3.22 -9.62
N CYS A 151 -1.57 2.06 -10.27
CA CYS A 151 -0.28 1.39 -10.39
C CYS A 151 0.82 2.41 -10.67
N CYS A 152 1.93 2.31 -9.95
CA CYS A 152 3.00 3.27 -10.12
C CYS A 152 3.69 3.07 -11.46
N ALA A 153 3.67 4.10 -12.31
CA ALA A 153 4.52 4.14 -13.50
C ALA A 153 5.99 4.38 -13.11
N GLY A 154 6.93 3.80 -13.86
CA GLY A 154 8.36 3.84 -13.54
C GLY A 154 8.93 5.27 -13.34
N ALA A 155 8.47 6.26 -14.09
CA ALA A 155 8.92 7.66 -13.92
C ALA A 155 8.52 8.25 -12.57
N ARG A 156 7.30 7.96 -12.09
CA ARG A 156 6.82 8.38 -10.75
C ARG A 156 7.63 7.67 -9.65
N TRP A 157 7.93 6.39 -9.86
CA TRP A 157 8.72 5.59 -8.92
C TRP A 157 10.13 6.14 -8.74
N HIS A 158 10.83 6.47 -9.83
CA HIS A 158 12.18 7.02 -9.75
C HIS A 158 12.26 8.39 -9.08
N GLY A 159 11.19 9.20 -9.18
CA GLY A 159 11.09 10.46 -8.42
C GLY A 159 10.96 10.24 -6.92
N CYS A 160 10.24 9.19 -6.50
CA CYS A 160 10.04 8.82 -5.09
C CYS A 160 11.26 8.13 -4.49
N PHE A 161 11.88 7.22 -5.25
CA PHE A 161 13.02 6.40 -4.82
C PHE A 161 14.14 6.49 -5.86
N PRO A 162 14.97 7.55 -5.80
CA PRO A 162 16.13 7.67 -6.67
C PRO A 162 17.12 6.54 -6.35
N ARG A 163 17.82 6.04 -7.38
CA ARG A 163 18.89 5.07 -7.19
C ARG A 163 19.98 5.72 -6.34
N ARG A 164 20.40 5.03 -5.27
CA ARG A 164 21.62 5.39 -4.55
C ARG A 164 22.78 5.23 -5.54
N ARG A 165 23.58 6.29 -5.69
CA ARG A 165 24.80 6.27 -6.49
C ARG A 165 25.86 5.43 -5.81
#